data_AF-A0A9N9QNU9-F1
#
_entry.id   AF-A0A9N9QNU9-F1
#
_cell.length_a   1.000
_cell.length_b   1.000
_cell.length_c   1.000
_cell.angle_alpha   90.00
_cell.angle_beta   90.00
_cell.angle_gamma   90.00
#
_symmetry.space_group_name_H-M   'P 1'
#
loop_
_entity.id
_entity.type
_entity.pdbx_description
1 polymer ?
#
loop_
_entity_poly.entity_id
_entity_poly.type
_entity_poly.pdbx_seq_one_letter_code
_entity_poly.pdbx_strand_id
1 'polypeptide(L)'
;MILVLYSMDIIFWQIETQSLNFILFYVYFYYNFLLSNVIGQIALEISFQYKYIKNALAATEYTNEETCRKMLVQTKRLYLEMHKVVQTFNGLFGNILLLMAIQCSLQILDFGVFLMEKVVPNLKVEYDALIIYIIFIVLDLVWFSLTQFRCNMAKDESLKLLEVCFNLLDNHSNTSDLNLELQALIQQIKNRPVRFTAAEFFEITRSTTFSIVGTTATYFIVYVELRSNDSSSWNHNNVTK
;
A
#
# COMPACT_ATOMS: atom_id res chain seq x y z
N MET A 1 9.77 -17.49 53.53
CA MET A 1 10.78 -16.51 53.04
C MET A 1 11.30 -16.87 51.65
N ILE A 2 11.85 -18.07 51.43
CA ILE A 2 12.36 -18.53 50.11
C ILE A 2 11.28 -18.54 49.01
N LEU A 3 10.06 -19.02 49.31
CA LEU A 3 8.93 -19.01 48.37
C LEU A 3 8.49 -17.59 47.93
N VAL A 4 8.67 -16.59 48.80
CA VAL A 4 8.30 -15.20 48.50
C VAL A 4 9.33 -14.55 47.58
N LEU A 5 10.62 -14.83 47.80
CA LEU A 5 11.68 -14.37 46.91
C LEU A 5 11.53 -14.97 45.51
N TYR A 6 11.26 -16.28 45.42
CA TYR A 6 11.05 -16.94 44.13
C TYR A 6 9.83 -16.39 43.37
N SER A 7 8.75 -16.04 44.08
CA SER A 7 7.59 -15.39 43.44
C SER A 7 7.87 -13.96 42.96
N MET A 8 8.73 -13.22 43.65
CA MET A 8 9.11 -11.85 43.26
C MET A 8 10.01 -11.85 42.02
N ASP A 9 10.95 -12.80 41.92
CA ASP A 9 11.82 -12.94 40.76
C ASP A 9 11.05 -13.30 39.48
N ILE A 10 10.03 -14.17 39.58
CA ILE A 10 9.17 -14.53 38.45
C ILE A 10 8.35 -13.33 37.97
N ILE A 11 7.76 -12.56 38.90
CA ILE A 11 6.97 -11.37 38.56
C ILE A 11 7.87 -10.31 37.91
N PHE A 12 9.07 -10.10 38.43
CA PHE A 12 10.04 -9.16 37.87
C PHE A 12 10.43 -9.54 36.43
N TRP A 13 10.76 -10.81 36.20
CA TRP A 13 11.12 -11.30 34.86
C TRP A 13 9.95 -11.19 33.86
N GLN A 14 8.72 -11.38 34.32
CA GLN A 14 7.52 -11.25 33.50
C GLN A 14 7.23 -9.79 33.13
N ILE A 15 7.41 -8.85 34.05
CA ILE A 15 7.29 -7.41 33.78
C ILE A 15 8.38 -6.95 32.79
N GLU A 16 9.62 -7.39 32.99
CA GLU A 16 10.74 -7.06 32.11
C GLU A 16 10.47 -7.55 30.68
N THR A 17 10.05 -8.81 30.54
CA THR A 17 9.70 -9.41 29.24
C THR A 17 8.55 -8.67 28.53
N GLN A 18 7.50 -8.26 29.26
CA GLN A 18 6.40 -7.50 28.67
C GLN A 18 6.81 -6.10 28.23
N SER A 19 7.63 -5.41 29.04
CA SER A 19 8.14 -4.08 28.68
C SER A 19 9.04 -4.11 27.44
N LEU A 20 9.90 -5.13 27.31
CA LEU A 20 10.74 -5.33 26.13
C LEU A 20 9.90 -5.61 24.88
N ASN A 21 8.87 -6.46 24.98
CA ASN A 21 7.96 -6.73 23.86
C ASN A 21 7.23 -5.46 23.41
N PHE A 22 6.81 -4.61 24.34
CA PHE A 22 6.16 -3.34 24.01
C PHE A 22 7.12 -2.38 23.29
N ILE A 23 8.37 -2.27 23.75
CA ILE A 23 9.40 -1.44 23.10
C ILE A 23 9.69 -1.97 21.70
N LEU A 24 9.89 -3.28 21.54
CA LEU A 24 10.13 -3.91 20.24
C LEU A 24 8.98 -3.68 19.27
N PHE A 25 7.73 -3.82 19.74
CA PHE A 25 6.54 -3.53 18.96
C PHE A 25 6.51 -2.07 18.50
N TYR A 26 6.78 -1.13 19.40
CA TYR A 26 6.81 0.30 19.08
C TYR A 26 7.91 0.65 18.06
N VAL A 27 9.12 0.10 18.25
CA VAL A 27 10.23 0.28 17.31
C VAL A 27 9.89 -0.30 15.94
N TYR A 28 9.26 -1.47 15.89
CA TYR A 28 8.81 -2.10 14.65
C TYR A 28 7.74 -1.26 13.95
N PHE A 29 6.73 -0.77 14.68
CA PHE A 29 5.71 0.11 14.15
C PHE A 29 6.32 1.41 13.58
N TYR A 30 7.23 2.04 14.34
CA TYR A 30 7.92 3.25 13.90
C TYR A 30 8.79 3.02 12.66
N TYR A 31 9.47 1.86 12.57
CA TYR A 31 10.23 1.48 11.39
C TYR A 31 9.34 1.35 10.15
N ASN A 32 8.20 0.65 10.26
CA ASN A 32 7.25 0.52 9.16
C ASN A 32 6.65 1.86 8.74
N PHE A 33 6.37 2.72 9.71
CA PHE A 33 5.92 4.08 9.46
C PHE A 33 6.95 4.88 8.66
N LEU A 34 8.22 4.88 9.07
CA LEU A 34 9.29 5.55 8.34
C LEU A 34 9.47 4.99 6.93
N LEU A 35 9.46 3.67 6.80
CA LEU A 35 9.60 2.98 5.53
C LEU A 35 8.46 3.35 4.56
N SER A 36 7.22 3.32 5.04
CA SER A 36 6.04 3.71 4.26
C SER A 36 6.13 5.17 3.82
N ASN A 37 6.56 6.07 4.72
CA ASN A 37 6.76 7.48 4.38
C ASN A 37 7.83 7.67 3.30
N VAL A 38 9.00 7.02 3.42
CA VAL A 38 10.07 7.12 2.42
C VAL A 38 9.57 6.65 1.06
N ILE A 39 8.94 5.46 1.00
CA ILE A 39 8.38 4.91 -0.23
C ILE A 39 7.33 5.88 -0.83
N GLY A 40 6.44 6.37 0.01
CA GLY A 40 5.42 7.32 -0.38
C GLY A 40 6.00 8.63 -0.91
N GLN A 41 7.06 9.18 -0.29
CA GLN A 41 7.70 10.41 -0.77
C GLN A 41 8.37 10.23 -2.13
N ILE A 42 9.05 9.09 -2.34
CA ILE A 42 9.64 8.78 -3.64
C ILE A 42 8.56 8.66 -4.72
N ALA A 43 7.46 7.97 -4.42
CA ALA A 43 6.32 7.87 -5.34
C ALA A 43 5.69 9.24 -5.64
N LEU A 44 5.62 10.13 -4.65
CA LEU A 44 5.10 11.48 -4.82
C LEU A 44 6.02 12.33 -5.72
N GLU A 45 7.34 12.23 -5.53
CA GLU A 45 8.32 12.92 -6.39
C GLU A 45 8.18 12.44 -7.85
N ILE A 46 8.05 11.13 -8.07
CA ILE A 46 7.77 10.57 -9.41
C ILE A 46 6.50 11.18 -10.00
N SER A 47 5.43 11.33 -9.20
CA SER A 47 4.19 11.99 -9.64
C SER A 47 4.41 13.45 -10.03
N PHE A 48 5.22 14.21 -9.28
CA PHE A 48 5.51 15.60 -9.61
C PHE A 48 6.31 15.73 -10.90
N GLN A 49 7.25 14.82 -11.16
CA GLN A 49 8.00 14.79 -12.43
C GLN A 49 7.07 14.54 -13.62
N TYR A 50 6.13 13.60 -13.54
CA TYR A 50 5.11 13.42 -14.60
C TYR A 50 4.24 14.66 -14.79
N LYS A 51 3.83 15.30 -13.69
CA LYS A 51 3.06 16.55 -13.75
C LYS A 51 3.84 17.69 -14.41
N TYR A 52 5.14 17.80 -14.12
CA TYR A 52 6.02 18.79 -14.74
C TYR A 52 6.13 18.56 -16.25
N ILE A 53 6.42 17.32 -16.67
CA ILE A 53 6.50 16.94 -18.10
C ILE A 53 5.19 17.28 -18.82
N LYS A 54 4.05 16.93 -18.21
CA LYS A 54 2.72 17.24 -18.75
C LYS A 54 2.50 18.74 -18.93
N ASN A 55 2.81 19.54 -17.91
CA ASN A 55 2.63 20.99 -17.99
C ASN A 55 3.57 21.63 -19.01
N ALA A 56 4.81 21.14 -19.12
CA ALA A 56 5.76 21.59 -20.13
C ALA A 56 5.26 21.28 -21.54
N LEU A 57 4.67 20.09 -21.75
CA LEU A 57 4.10 19.71 -23.03
C LEU A 57 2.82 20.51 -23.36
N ALA A 58 1.92 20.72 -22.39
CA ALA A 58 0.72 21.53 -22.60
C ALA A 58 1.05 23.00 -22.95
N ALA A 59 2.12 23.56 -22.37
CA ALA A 59 2.58 24.92 -22.72
C ALA A 59 3.05 25.04 -24.19
N THR A 60 3.43 23.93 -24.82
CA THR A 60 3.93 23.94 -26.21
C THR A 60 2.83 24.03 -27.26
N GLU A 61 1.58 23.77 -26.88
CA GLU A 61 0.38 23.88 -27.74
C GLU A 61 0.26 25.27 -28.39
N TYR A 62 0.84 26.30 -27.78
CA TYR A 62 0.76 27.71 -28.23
C TYR A 62 2.05 28.22 -28.90
N THR A 63 3.04 27.36 -29.16
CA THR A 63 4.37 27.78 -29.67
C THR A 63 4.66 27.27 -31.09
N ASN A 64 5.70 27.85 -31.73
CA ASN A 64 6.16 27.45 -33.05
C ASN A 64 6.43 25.93 -33.16
N GLU A 65 6.18 25.39 -34.36
CA GLU A 65 6.27 23.96 -34.68
C GLU A 65 7.65 23.34 -34.40
N GLU A 66 8.74 24.07 -34.67
CA GLU A 66 10.10 23.60 -34.39
C GLU A 66 10.36 23.45 -32.88
N THR A 67 9.79 24.34 -32.07
CA THR A 67 9.86 24.27 -30.60
C THR A 67 9.05 23.09 -30.08
N CYS A 68 7.86 22.87 -30.64
CA CYS A 68 7.03 21.71 -30.31
C CYS A 68 7.77 20.38 -30.60
N ARG A 69 8.41 20.26 -31.77
CA ARG A 69 9.22 19.08 -32.11
C ARG A 69 10.37 18.84 -31.11
N LYS A 70 11.15 19.87 -30.77
CA LYS A 70 12.23 19.76 -29.78
C LYS A 70 11.71 19.29 -28.41
N MET A 71 10.58 19.82 -27.98
CA MET A 71 9.95 19.47 -26.69
C MET A 71 9.36 18.06 -26.69
N LEU A 72 8.86 17.57 -27.82
CA LEU A 72 8.35 16.21 -27.96
C LEU A 72 9.50 15.18 -27.85
N VAL A 73 10.62 15.43 -28.52
CA VAL A 73 11.84 14.59 -28.39
C VAL A 73 12.34 14.57 -26.95
N GLN A 74 12.35 15.73 -26.27
CA GLN A 74 12.72 15.81 -24.86
C GLN A 74 11.74 15.05 -23.95
N THR A 75 10.44 15.23 -24.17
CA THR A 75 9.36 14.54 -23.43
C THR A 75 9.48 13.03 -23.55
N LYS A 76 9.75 12.53 -24.76
CA LYS A 76 9.98 11.11 -25.01
C LYS A 76 11.17 10.57 -24.21
N ARG A 77 12.29 11.30 -24.20
CA ARG A 77 13.47 10.92 -23.43
C ARG A 77 13.18 10.91 -21.92
N LEU A 78 12.57 11.97 -21.41
CA LEU A 78 12.20 12.10 -20.00
C LEU A 78 11.22 10.99 -19.57
N TYR A 79 10.23 10.66 -20.41
CA TYR A 79 9.30 9.56 -20.14
C TYR A 79 10.03 8.21 -20.03
N LEU A 80 10.99 7.94 -20.90
CA LEU A 80 11.79 6.71 -20.84
C LEU A 80 12.67 6.65 -19.58
N GLU A 81 13.26 7.78 -19.19
CA GLU A 81 14.03 7.89 -17.94
C GLU A 81 13.12 7.67 -16.73
N MET A 82 11.94 8.29 -16.69
CA MET A 82 10.96 8.10 -15.63
C MET A 82 10.43 6.67 -15.56
N HIS A 83 10.25 6.00 -16.70
CA HIS A 83 9.87 4.60 -16.74
C HIS A 83 10.95 3.70 -16.08
N LYS A 84 12.24 3.96 -16.34
CA LYS A 84 13.34 3.25 -15.67
C LYS A 84 13.36 3.52 -14.17
N VAL A 85 13.07 4.75 -13.74
CA VAL A 85 12.95 5.10 -12.31
C VAL A 85 11.84 4.29 -11.66
N VAL A 86 10.67 4.17 -12.30
CA VAL A 86 9.56 3.35 -11.80
C VAL A 86 9.93 1.87 -11.73
N GLN A 87 10.62 1.34 -12.74
CA GLN A 87 11.10 -0.05 -12.72
C GLN A 87 12.10 -0.29 -11.56
N THR A 88 13.00 0.67 -11.32
CA THR A 88 13.95 0.62 -10.21
C THR A 88 13.22 0.69 -8.86
N PHE A 89 12.21 1.56 -8.77
CA PHE A 89 11.34 1.65 -7.60
C PHE A 89 10.65 0.31 -7.31
N ASN A 90 10.07 -0.34 -8.33
CA ASN A 90 9.44 -1.64 -8.18
C ASN A 90 10.44 -2.74 -7.77
N GLY A 91 11.66 -2.70 -8.31
CA GLY A 91 12.72 -3.65 -7.93
C GLY A 91 13.17 -3.48 -6.47
N LEU A 92 13.24 -2.24 -5.97
CA LEU A 92 13.67 -1.96 -4.60
C LEU A 92 12.55 -2.16 -3.58
N PHE A 93 11.36 -1.62 -3.87
CA PHE A 93 10.27 -1.52 -2.91
C PHE A 93 9.14 -2.51 -3.17
N GLY A 94 9.12 -3.20 -4.31
CA GLY A 94 8.05 -4.14 -4.64
C GLY A 94 7.90 -5.26 -3.60
N ASN A 95 9.03 -5.86 -3.19
CA ASN A 95 9.04 -6.87 -2.12
C ASN A 95 8.59 -6.30 -0.77
N ILE A 96 9.00 -5.06 -0.47
CA ILE A 96 8.65 -4.38 0.78
C ILE A 96 7.15 -4.09 0.81
N LEU A 97 6.58 -3.63 -0.30
CA LEU A 97 5.14 -3.35 -0.44
C LEU A 97 4.30 -4.63 -0.35
N LEU A 98 4.82 -5.74 -0.87
CA LEU A 98 4.21 -7.07 -0.69
C LEU A 98 4.22 -7.47 0.79
N LEU A 99 5.36 -7.36 1.47
CA LEU A 99 5.48 -7.69 2.90
C LEU A 99 4.58 -6.80 3.76
N MET A 100 4.47 -5.50 3.45
CA MET A 100 3.54 -4.59 4.12
C MET A 100 2.09 -5.03 3.95
N ALA A 101 1.69 -5.44 2.75
CA ALA A 101 0.33 -5.93 2.49
C ALA A 101 0.01 -7.22 3.27
N ILE A 102 0.97 -8.16 3.32
CA ILE A 102 0.84 -9.39 4.11
C ILE A 102 0.75 -9.04 5.60
N GLN A 103 1.60 -8.14 6.07
CA GLN A 103 1.61 -7.69 7.46
C GLN A 103 0.26 -7.09 7.87
N CYS A 104 -0.32 -6.21 7.05
CA CYS A 104 -1.66 -5.66 7.32
C CYS A 104 -2.71 -6.77 7.43
N SER A 105 -2.67 -7.77 6.55
CA SER A 105 -3.58 -8.92 6.61
C SER A 105 -3.43 -9.70 7.93
N LEU A 106 -2.18 -9.98 8.33
CA LEU A 106 -1.89 -10.72 9.56
C LEU A 106 -2.33 -9.95 10.81
N GLN A 107 -2.14 -8.63 10.86
CA GLN A 107 -2.58 -7.80 11.98
C GLN A 107 -4.10 -7.78 12.14
N ILE A 108 -4.85 -7.67 11.05
CA ILE A 108 -6.32 -7.74 11.09
C ILE A 108 -6.76 -9.12 11.62
N LEU A 109 -6.11 -10.20 11.16
CA LEU A 109 -6.43 -11.55 11.61
C LEU A 109 -6.09 -11.75 13.10
N ASP A 110 -4.92 -11.30 13.54
CA ASP A 110 -4.48 -11.38 14.94
C ASP A 110 -5.44 -10.63 15.86
N PHE A 111 -5.91 -9.45 15.44
CA PHE A 111 -6.95 -8.72 16.16
C PHE A 111 -8.28 -9.49 16.24
N GLY A 112 -8.67 -10.16 15.15
CA GLY A 112 -9.85 -11.02 15.15
C GLY A 112 -9.73 -12.15 16.18
N VAL A 113 -8.57 -12.81 16.23
CA VAL A 113 -8.29 -13.86 17.24
C VAL A 113 -8.29 -13.28 18.64
N PHE A 114 -7.62 -12.15 18.88
CA PHE A 114 -7.60 -11.45 20.17
C PHE A 114 -9.03 -11.12 20.65
N LEU A 115 -9.89 -10.61 19.76
CA LEU A 115 -11.27 -10.30 20.07
C LEU A 115 -12.05 -11.55 20.51
N MET A 116 -11.86 -12.67 19.82
CA MET A 116 -12.55 -13.93 20.13
C MET A 116 -12.03 -14.63 21.40
N GLU A 117 -10.74 -14.56 21.68
CA GLU A 117 -10.14 -15.29 22.81
C GLU A 117 -10.14 -14.51 24.12
N LYS A 118 -10.00 -13.18 24.05
CA LYS A 118 -9.81 -12.35 25.25
C LYS A 118 -11.02 -11.49 25.57
N VAL A 119 -11.59 -10.85 24.55
CA VAL A 119 -12.65 -9.85 24.74
C VAL A 119 -14.03 -10.48 24.90
N VAL A 120 -14.41 -11.40 24.00
CA VAL A 120 -15.72 -12.08 24.04
C VAL A 120 -15.96 -12.82 25.37
N PRO A 121 -14.98 -13.57 25.93
CA PRO A 121 -15.18 -14.25 27.21
C PRO A 121 -15.17 -13.33 28.42
N ASN A 122 -14.41 -12.21 28.40
CA ASN A 122 -14.19 -11.34 29.55
C ASN A 122 -14.49 -9.87 29.22
N LEU A 123 -15.76 -9.57 28.95
CA LEU A 123 -16.24 -8.29 28.43
C LEU A 123 -15.87 -7.03 29.24
N LYS A 124 -15.49 -7.14 30.52
CA LYS A 124 -15.31 -5.97 31.41
C LYS A 124 -13.86 -5.54 31.66
N VAL A 125 -12.86 -6.37 31.35
CA VAL A 125 -11.50 -6.20 31.90
C VAL A 125 -10.48 -5.65 30.89
N GLU A 126 -10.75 -5.69 29.58
CA GLU A 126 -9.72 -5.39 28.56
C GLU A 126 -10.09 -4.27 27.56
N TYR A 127 -10.98 -3.34 27.92
CA TYR A 127 -11.36 -2.23 27.03
C TYR A 127 -10.18 -1.33 26.64
N ASP A 128 -9.26 -1.03 27.57
CA ASP A 128 -8.11 -0.17 27.29
C ASP A 128 -7.16 -0.81 26.26
N ALA A 129 -6.88 -2.11 26.41
CA ALA A 129 -6.06 -2.86 25.47
C ALA A 129 -6.70 -2.95 24.08
N LEU A 130 -8.01 -3.17 24.01
CA LEU A 130 -8.77 -3.19 22.76
C LEU A 130 -8.70 -1.84 22.03
N ILE A 131 -8.87 -0.72 22.74
CA ILE A 131 -8.81 0.61 22.14
C ILE A 131 -7.42 0.87 21.55
N ILE A 132 -6.37 0.55 22.30
CA ILE A 132 -4.98 0.70 21.83
C ILE A 132 -4.74 -0.12 20.57
N TYR A 133 -5.19 -1.38 20.54
CA TYR A 133 -5.00 -2.27 19.39
C TYR A 133 -5.73 -1.76 18.14
N ILE A 134 -6.97 -1.28 18.29
CA ILE A 134 -7.74 -0.67 17.19
C ILE A 134 -7.02 0.57 16.65
N ILE A 135 -6.50 1.43 17.53
CA ILE A 135 -5.75 2.63 17.10
C ILE A 135 -4.54 2.23 16.25
N PHE A 136 -3.77 1.21 16.67
CA PHE A 136 -2.61 0.76 15.89
C PHE A 136 -3.00 0.20 14.52
N ILE A 137 -4.03 -0.63 14.44
CA ILE A 137 -4.52 -1.17 13.14
C ILE A 137 -4.97 -0.03 12.22
N VAL A 138 -5.75 0.91 12.74
CA VAL A 138 -6.24 2.04 11.96
C VAL A 138 -5.06 2.87 11.45
N LEU A 139 -4.06 3.14 12.29
CA LEU A 139 -2.86 3.86 11.88
C LEU A 139 -2.10 3.11 10.78
N ASP A 140 -1.84 1.81 10.95
CA ASP A 140 -1.14 1.01 9.93
C ASP A 140 -1.88 0.98 8.59
N LEU A 141 -3.21 0.80 8.63
CA LEU A 141 -4.05 0.85 7.43
C LEU A 141 -4.02 2.22 6.75
N VAL A 142 -4.07 3.31 7.53
CA VAL A 142 -3.97 4.68 7.00
C VAL A 142 -2.62 4.89 6.32
N TRP A 143 -1.51 4.49 6.95
CA TRP A 143 -0.18 4.67 6.38
C TRP A 143 0.03 3.85 5.12
N PHE A 144 -0.40 2.59 5.12
CA PHE A 144 -0.35 1.76 3.93
C PHE A 144 -1.19 2.37 2.80
N SER A 145 -2.42 2.79 3.10
CA SER A 145 -3.32 3.43 2.13
C SER A 145 -2.75 4.72 1.54
N LEU A 146 -2.07 5.55 2.34
CA LEU A 146 -1.43 6.78 1.87
C LEU A 146 -0.31 6.47 0.86
N THR A 147 0.50 5.44 1.11
CA THR A 147 1.55 5.02 0.19
C THR A 147 0.97 4.51 -1.13
N GLN A 148 -0.10 3.72 -1.07
CA GLN A 148 -0.81 3.26 -2.28
C GLN A 148 -1.44 4.42 -3.04
N PHE A 149 -2.02 5.40 -2.33
CA PHE A 149 -2.60 6.58 -2.94
C PHE A 149 -1.56 7.39 -3.73
N ARG A 150 -0.36 7.58 -3.17
CA ARG A 150 0.74 8.29 -3.84
C ARG A 150 1.23 7.54 -5.08
N CYS A 151 1.33 6.22 -5.02
CA CYS A 151 1.64 5.39 -6.19
C CYS A 151 0.57 5.52 -7.28
N ASN A 152 -0.72 5.50 -6.89
CA ASN A 152 -1.82 5.67 -7.82
C ASN A 152 -1.83 7.07 -8.46
N MET A 153 -1.49 8.11 -7.70
CA MET A 153 -1.36 9.48 -8.22
C MET A 153 -0.29 9.57 -9.32
N ALA A 154 0.87 8.95 -9.12
CA ALA A 154 1.92 8.90 -10.15
C ALA A 154 1.46 8.19 -11.43
N LYS A 155 0.72 7.08 -11.28
CA LYS A 155 0.08 6.39 -12.40
C LYS A 155 -0.93 7.29 -13.12
N ASP A 156 -1.83 7.94 -12.38
CA ASP A 156 -2.85 8.81 -12.94
C ASP A 156 -2.24 10.00 -13.69
N GLU A 157 -1.18 10.63 -13.17
CA GLU A 157 -0.48 11.71 -13.86
C GLU A 157 0.19 11.23 -15.16
N SER A 158 0.70 10.00 -15.20
CA SER A 158 1.22 9.41 -16.44
C SER A 158 0.13 9.19 -17.51
N LEU A 159 -1.10 8.87 -17.09
CA LEU A 159 -2.25 8.73 -18.00
C LEU A 159 -2.75 10.08 -18.50
N LYS A 160 -2.74 11.12 -17.65
CA LYS A 160 -3.05 12.48 -18.08
C LYS A 160 -2.05 13.02 -19.09
N LEU A 161 -0.76 12.63 -18.98
CA LEU A 161 0.23 12.95 -20.00
C LEU A 161 -0.16 12.34 -21.37
N LEU A 162 -0.68 11.12 -21.37
CA LEU A 162 -1.18 10.47 -22.59
C LEU A 162 -2.36 11.23 -23.21
N GLU A 163 -3.29 11.72 -22.38
CA GLU A 163 -4.43 12.53 -22.81
C GLU A 163 -3.97 13.85 -23.46
N VAL A 164 -3.00 14.55 -22.87
CA VAL A 164 -2.41 15.76 -23.49
C VAL A 164 -1.75 15.44 -24.83
N CYS A 165 -1.05 14.30 -24.95
CA CYS A 165 -0.48 13.88 -26.23
C CYS A 165 -1.57 13.65 -27.29
N PHE A 166 -2.74 13.10 -26.91
CA PHE A 166 -3.85 12.93 -27.84
C PHE A 166 -4.47 14.26 -28.27
N ASN A 167 -4.67 15.19 -27.34
CA ASN A 167 -5.22 16.52 -27.65
C ASN A 167 -4.30 17.28 -28.62
N LEU A 168 -2.98 17.19 -28.44
CA LEU A 168 -2.01 17.77 -29.36
C LEU A 168 -2.05 17.14 -30.75
N LEU A 169 -2.36 15.84 -30.86
CA LEU A 169 -2.46 15.13 -32.13
C LEU A 169 -3.67 15.62 -32.93
N ASP A 170 -4.80 15.80 -32.26
CA ASP A 170 -6.02 16.30 -32.88
C ASP A 170 -5.85 17.76 -33.33
N ASN A 171 -5.15 18.58 -32.54
CA ASN A 171 -4.94 20.01 -32.84
C ASN A 171 -3.89 20.27 -33.95
N HIS A 172 -2.92 19.37 -34.16
CA HIS A 172 -1.84 19.52 -35.17
C HIS A 172 -2.02 18.62 -36.42
N SER A 173 -3.25 18.24 -36.75
CA SER A 173 -3.60 17.30 -37.84
C SER A 173 -3.03 17.61 -39.25
N ASN A 174 -2.50 18.81 -39.50
CA ASN A 174 -1.98 19.22 -40.80
C ASN A 174 -0.47 18.93 -41.06
N THR A 175 0.33 18.58 -40.04
CA THR A 175 1.77 18.27 -40.25
C THR A 175 2.07 16.77 -40.16
N SER A 176 2.47 16.17 -41.28
CA SER A 176 2.78 14.73 -41.37
C SER A 176 3.87 14.26 -40.39
N ASP A 177 4.97 14.99 -40.27
CA ASP A 177 6.13 14.55 -39.50
C ASP A 177 5.91 14.65 -37.98
N LEU A 178 5.25 15.73 -37.53
CA LEU A 178 4.97 15.95 -36.11
C LEU A 178 3.94 14.93 -35.60
N ASN A 179 2.94 14.61 -36.44
CA ASN A 179 1.95 13.59 -36.14
C ASN A 179 2.56 12.18 -36.02
N LEU A 180 3.56 11.85 -36.85
CA LEU A 180 4.28 10.58 -36.74
C LEU A 180 5.08 10.48 -35.43
N GLU A 181 5.76 11.55 -35.03
CA GLU A 181 6.51 11.55 -33.75
C GLU A 181 5.58 11.44 -32.54
N LEU A 182 4.43 12.13 -32.58
CA LEU A 182 3.44 12.12 -31.51
C LEU A 182 2.73 10.77 -31.40
N GLN A 183 2.37 10.16 -32.54
CA GLN A 183 1.86 8.78 -32.57
C GLN A 183 2.88 7.78 -32.02
N ALA A 184 4.16 7.94 -32.36
CA ALA A 184 5.21 7.09 -31.82
C ALA A 184 5.34 7.23 -30.29
N LEU A 185 5.20 8.45 -29.75
CA LEU A 185 5.20 8.70 -28.30
C LEU A 185 3.98 8.06 -27.63
N ILE A 186 2.78 8.27 -28.18
CA ILE A 186 1.53 7.67 -27.70
C ILE A 186 1.64 6.14 -27.67
N GLN A 187 2.17 5.54 -28.74
CA GLN A 187 2.36 4.09 -28.82
C GLN A 187 3.37 3.60 -27.79
N GLN A 188 4.44 4.35 -27.52
CA GLN A 188 5.39 4.02 -26.47
C GLN A 188 4.76 4.04 -25.08
N ILE A 189 3.97 5.07 -24.76
CA ILE A 189 3.27 5.18 -23.47
C ILE A 189 2.25 4.04 -23.31
N LYS A 190 1.50 3.72 -24.37
CA LYS A 190 0.55 2.59 -24.38
C LYS A 190 1.23 1.24 -24.19
N ASN A 191 2.37 1.03 -24.84
CA ASN A 191 3.11 -0.24 -24.76
C ASN A 191 3.84 -0.41 -23.42
N ARG A 192 4.14 0.69 -22.71
CA ARG A 192 4.89 0.68 -21.46
C ARG A 192 4.19 1.51 -20.37
N PRO A 193 2.97 1.14 -19.97
CA PRO A 193 2.24 1.88 -18.96
C PRO A 193 3.02 1.90 -17.64
N VAL A 194 2.96 3.03 -16.94
CA VAL A 194 3.50 3.17 -15.59
C VAL A 194 2.66 2.30 -14.66
N ARG A 195 3.30 1.30 -14.06
CA ARG A 195 2.67 0.38 -13.11
C ARG A 195 3.55 0.24 -11.89
N PHE A 196 2.97 0.45 -10.72
CA PHE A 196 3.61 0.15 -9.45
C PHE A 196 3.19 -1.25 -9.02
N THR A 197 4.14 -2.17 -8.93
CA THR A 197 3.86 -3.57 -8.63
C THR A 197 4.53 -4.00 -7.35
N ALA A 198 3.81 -4.78 -6.54
CA ALA A 198 4.35 -5.45 -5.37
C ALA A 198 5.03 -6.74 -5.83
N ALA A 199 6.33 -6.64 -6.17
CA ALA A 199 7.14 -7.77 -6.63
C ALA A 199 6.51 -8.55 -7.81
N GLU A 200 5.84 -7.82 -8.71
CA GLU A 200 5.12 -8.38 -9.87
C GLU A 200 3.91 -9.29 -9.55
N PHE A 201 3.62 -9.56 -8.27
CA PHE A 201 2.45 -10.37 -7.88
C PHE A 201 1.14 -9.64 -8.13
N PHE A 202 1.07 -8.36 -7.74
CA PHE A 202 -0.11 -7.53 -7.97
C PHE A 202 0.25 -6.07 -8.21
N GLU A 203 -0.64 -5.37 -8.91
CA GLU A 203 -0.56 -3.93 -9.08
C GLU A 203 -1.09 -3.22 -7.82
N ILE A 204 -0.35 -2.21 -7.37
CA ILE A 204 -0.70 -1.42 -6.20
C ILE A 204 -1.76 -0.41 -6.61
N THR A 205 -3.02 -0.79 -6.39
CA THR A 205 -4.19 0.06 -6.67
C THR A 205 -5.02 0.22 -5.41
N ARG A 206 -5.91 1.22 -5.37
CA ARG A 206 -6.88 1.39 -4.27
C ARG A 206 -7.77 0.15 -4.11
N SER A 207 -8.08 -0.55 -5.21
CA SER A 207 -8.85 -1.78 -5.17
C SER A 207 -8.14 -2.85 -4.35
N THR A 208 -6.80 -2.92 -4.43
CA THR A 208 -6.00 -3.93 -3.73
C THR A 208 -6.15 -3.82 -2.21
N THR A 209 -6.24 -2.60 -1.66
CA THR A 209 -6.48 -2.38 -0.23
C THR A 209 -7.82 -2.97 0.21
N PHE A 210 -8.89 -2.66 -0.53
CA PHE A 210 -10.22 -3.17 -0.23
C PHE A 210 -10.30 -4.68 -0.42
N SER A 211 -9.60 -5.24 -1.41
CA SER A 211 -9.49 -6.68 -1.59
C SER A 211 -8.80 -7.35 -0.39
N ILE A 212 -7.68 -6.81 0.10
CA ILE A 212 -6.99 -7.35 1.28
C ILE A 212 -7.89 -7.33 2.51
N VAL A 213 -8.54 -6.19 2.79
CA VAL A 213 -9.45 -6.06 3.94
C VAL A 213 -10.64 -7.01 3.79
N GLY A 214 -11.25 -7.08 2.60
CA GLY A 214 -12.37 -7.96 2.31
C GLY A 214 -12.02 -9.44 2.46
N THR A 215 -10.92 -9.89 1.87
CA THR A 215 -10.44 -11.27 1.99
C THR A 215 -10.12 -11.62 3.44
N THR A 216 -9.48 -10.71 4.19
CA THR A 216 -9.17 -10.96 5.60
C THR A 216 -10.43 -11.04 6.45
N ALA A 217 -11.42 -10.17 6.20
CA ALA A 217 -12.72 -10.24 6.86
C ALA A 217 -13.44 -11.57 6.56
N THR A 218 -13.37 -12.07 5.32
CA THR A 218 -13.92 -13.39 4.97
C THR A 218 -13.25 -14.51 5.77
N TYR A 219 -11.92 -14.52 5.85
CA TYR A 219 -11.19 -15.51 6.67
C TYR A 219 -11.56 -15.42 8.15
N PHE A 220 -11.74 -14.21 8.67
CA PHE A 220 -12.18 -14.00 10.03
C PHE A 220 -13.59 -14.56 10.28
N ILE A 221 -14.55 -14.32 9.38
CA ILE A 221 -15.91 -14.88 9.48
C ILE A 221 -15.86 -16.41 9.51
N VAL A 222 -15.11 -17.02 8.57
CA VAL A 222 -14.95 -18.49 8.51
C VAL A 222 -14.34 -19.03 9.81
N TYR A 223 -13.36 -18.35 10.38
CA TYR A 223 -12.76 -18.72 11.66
C TYR A 223 -13.78 -18.70 12.82
N VAL A 224 -14.61 -17.65 12.89
CA VAL A 224 -15.67 -17.54 13.89
C VAL A 224 -16.72 -18.64 13.74
N GLU A 225 -17.14 -18.94 12.50
CA GLU A 225 -18.12 -19.99 12.20
C GLU A 225 -17.61 -21.39 12.57
N LEU A 226 -16.36 -21.72 12.23
CA LEU A 226 -15.74 -23.00 12.58
C LEU A 226 -15.70 -23.19 14.10
N ARG A 227 -15.28 -22.16 14.84
CA ARG A 227 -15.25 -22.21 16.31
C ARG A 227 -16.64 -22.38 16.92
N SER A 228 -17.65 -21.71 16.37
CA SER A 228 -19.04 -21.84 16.82
C SER A 228 -19.55 -23.28 16.67
N ASN A 229 -19.28 -23.91 15.52
CA ASN A 229 -19.68 -25.29 15.24
C ASN A 229 -19.00 -26.31 16.16
N ASP A 230 -17.72 -26.11 16.49
CA ASP A 230 -17.03 -26.99 17.44
C ASP A 230 -17.67 -26.92 18.85
N SER A 231 -18.06 -25.73 19.30
CA SER A 231 -18.68 -25.53 20.61
C SER A 231 -20.08 -26.15 20.72
N SER A 232 -20.85 -26.18 19.64
CA SER A 232 -22.19 -26.79 19.62
C SER A 232 -22.14 -28.33 19.55
N SER A 233 -21.14 -28.90 18.85
CA SER A 233 -20.92 -30.36 18.80
C SER A 233 -20.59 -30.96 20.16
N TRP A 234 -19.82 -30.24 20.99
CA TRP A 234 -19.49 -30.65 22.36
C TRP A 234 -20.71 -30.68 23.29
N ASN A 235 -21.62 -29.70 23.15
CA ASN A 235 -22.84 -29.67 23.96
C ASN A 235 -23.82 -30.80 23.60
N HIS A 236 -23.89 -31.23 22.34
CA HIS A 236 -24.82 -32.28 21.93
C HIS A 236 -24.42 -33.69 22.42
N ASN A 237 -23.11 -33.95 22.55
CA ASN A 237 -22.58 -35.23 23.04
C ASN A 237 -22.67 -35.39 24.57
N ASN A 238 -22.81 -34.29 25.31
CA ASN A 238 -22.97 -34.30 26.77
C ASN A 238 -24.43 -34.36 27.23
N VAL A 239 -25.40 -34.09 26.35
CA VAL A 239 -26.84 -34.16 26.66
C VAL A 239 -27.44 -35.55 26.37
N THR A 240 -26.69 -36.41 25.66
CA THR A 240 -27.14 -37.76 25.25
C THR A 240 -26.54 -38.90 26.09
N LYS A 241 -25.88 -38.60 27.21
CA LYS A 241 -25.46 -39.56 28.23
C LYS A 241 -26.14 -39.26 29.56
#